data_AF-A0A1N6XJC6-F1
#
_entry.id   AF-A0A1N6XJC6-F1
#
_cell.length_a   1.000
_cell.length_b   1.000
_cell.length_c   1.000
_cell.angle_alpha   90.00
_cell.angle_beta   90.00
_cell.angle_gamma   90.00
#
_symmetry.space_group_name_H-M   'P 1'
#
loop_
_entity.id
_entity.type
_entity.pdbx_description
1 polymer ?
#
loop_
_entity_poly.entity_id
_entity_poly.type
_entity_poly.pdbx_seq_one_letter_code
_entity_poly.pdbx_strand_id
1 'polypeptide(L)' 'MGLRDRAILEVYYTTGIRFSELAQLDLADIDFAEQVITIRKGKGSLDRKVQIAPRTLE' A
#
# COMPACT_ATOMS: atom_id res chain seq x y z
N MET A 1 -17.63 9.78 -4.13
CA MET A 1 -16.63 8.69 -4.17
C MET A 1 -16.02 8.61 -2.78
N GLY A 2 -15.96 7.42 -2.17
CA GLY A 2 -15.55 7.27 -0.77
C GLY A 2 -14.04 7.44 -0.60
N LEU A 3 -13.62 7.92 0.58
CA LEU A 3 -12.20 8.03 0.97
C LEU A 3 -11.43 6.72 0.75
N ARG A 4 -12.11 5.58 0.94
CA ARG A 4 -11.55 4.25 0.69
C ARG A 4 -11.13 4.03 -0.76
N ASP A 5 -12.00 4.32 -1.72
CA ASP A 5 -11.73 4.05 -3.13
C ASP A 5 -10.60 4.93 -3.65
N ARG A 6 -10.52 6.16 -3.13
CA ARG A 6 -9.43 7.09 -3.39
C ARG A 6 -8.11 6.58 -2.81
N ALA A 7 -8.08 6.17 -1.54
CA ALA A 7 -6.88 5.61 -0.92
C ALA A 7 -6.37 4.36 -1.66
N ILE A 8 -7.27 3.47 -2.08
CA ILE A 8 -6.94 2.27 -2.88
C ILE A 8 -6.28 2.67 -4.21
N LEU A 9 -6.88 3.61 -4.95
CA LEU A 9 -6.34 4.07 -6.23
C LEU A 9 -4.98 4.77 -6.07
N GLU A 10 -4.84 5.61 -5.06
CA GLU A 10 -3.61 6.36 -4.84
C GLU A 10 -2.46 5.45 -4.40
N VAL A 11 -2.72 4.51 -3.48
CA VAL A 11 -1.73 3.48 -3.09
C VAL A 11 -1.37 2.62 -4.30
N TYR A 12 -2.35 2.19 -5.08
CA TYR A 12 -2.11 1.39 -6.29
C TYR A 12 -1.24 2.14 -7.31
N TYR A 13 -1.55 3.41 -7.56
CA TYR A 13 -0.86 4.23 -8.56
C TYR A 13 0.55 4.63 -8.13
N THR A 14 0.76 4.94 -6.85
CA THR A 14 2.06 5.42 -6.35
C THR A 14 3.04 4.29 -6.07
N THR A 15 2.56 3.15 -5.54
CA THR A 15 3.44 2.06 -5.10
C THR A 15 3.66 0.97 -6.15
N GLY A 16 2.81 0.91 -7.20
CA GLY A 16 2.86 -0.16 -8.19
C GLY A 16 2.60 -1.56 -7.60
N ILE A 17 1.92 -1.63 -6.45
CA ILE A 17 1.50 -2.88 -5.81
C ILE A 17 0.57 -3.68 -6.72
N ARG A 18 0.67 -5.01 -6.70
CA ARG A 18 -0.23 -5.85 -7.50
C ARG A 18 -1.61 -5.88 -6.87
N PHE A 19 -2.65 -5.96 -7.69
CA PHE A 19 -4.03 -6.05 -7.23
C PHE A 19 -4.27 -7.16 -6.19
N SER A 20 -3.65 -8.32 -6.35
CA SER A 20 -3.75 -9.44 -5.41
C SER A 20 -3.06 -9.18 -4.06
N GLU A 21 -1.99 -8.38 -4.05
CA GLU A 21 -1.29 -7.97 -2.83
C GLU A 21 -2.07 -6.86 -2.12
N LEU A 22 -2.66 -5.92 -2.86
CA LEU A 22 -3.52 -4.87 -2.34
C LEU A 22 -4.78 -5.43 -1.68
N ALA A 23 -5.39 -6.47 -2.27
CA ALA A 23 -6.55 -7.16 -1.70
C ALA A 23 -6.22 -7.94 -0.41
N GLN A 24 -4.95 -8.25 -0.16
CA GLN A 24 -4.46 -8.92 1.05
C GLN A 24 -3.75 -7.97 2.02
N LEU A 25 -3.72 -6.67 1.71
CA LEU A 25 -3.05 -5.68 2.54
C LEU A 25 -3.84 -5.45 3.82
N ASP A 26 -3.16 -5.56 4.96
CA ASP A 26 -3.74 -5.25 6.26
C ASP A 26 -3.37 -3.84 6.72
N LEU A 27 -4.19 -3.24 7.56
CA LEU A 27 -3.89 -1.92 8.16
C LEU A 27 -2.64 -1.98 9.04
N ALA A 28 -2.34 -3.14 9.64
CA ALA A 28 -1.12 -3.35 10.42
C ALA A 28 0.18 -3.31 9.59
N ASP A 29 0.07 -3.39 8.27
CA ASP A 29 1.19 -3.31 7.34
C ASP A 29 1.48 -1.89 6.84
N ILE A 30 0.62 -0.93 7.19
CA ILE A 30 0.74 0.47 6.81
C ILE A 30 1.35 1.24 7.97
N ASP A 31 2.57 1.72 7.77
CA ASP A 31 3.22 2.65 8.69
C ASP A 31 2.91 4.08 8.26
N PHE A 32 1.99 4.72 8.96
CA PHE A 32 1.60 6.10 8.69
C PHE A 32 2.65 7.13 9.13
N ALA A 33 3.54 6.77 10.08
CA ALA A 33 4.59 7.66 10.54
C ALA A 33 5.72 7.76 9.51
N GLU A 34 6.12 6.60 8.98
CA GLU A 34 7.18 6.51 7.96
C GLU A 34 6.65 6.59 6.52
N GLN A 35 5.32 6.63 6.35
CA GLN A 35 4.63 6.58 5.05
C GLN A 35 5.05 5.38 4.20
N VAL A 36 5.15 4.20 4.82
CA VAL A 36 5.64 2.97 4.19
C VAL A 36 4.59 1.87 4.30
N ILE A 37 4.37 1.16 3.20
CA ILE A 37 3.56 -0.06 3.17
C ILE A 37 4.48 -1.27 3.10
N THR A 38 4.26 -2.21 4.00
CA THR A 38 4.97 -3.49 4.03
C THR A 38 4.13 -4.54 3.33
N ILE A 39 4.51 -4.92 2.12
CA ILE A 39 3.81 -5.99 1.39
C ILE A 39 4.33 -7.33 1.90
N ARG A 40 3.56 -7.99 2.76
CA ARG A 40 3.83 -9.36 3.19
C ARG A 40 3.36 -10.34 2.10
N LYS A 41 4.14 -11.39 1.87
CA LYS A 41 3.86 -12.44 0.84
C LYS A 41 3.94 -11.95 -0.62
N GLY A 42 4.90 -11.07 -0.92
CA GLY A 42 5.31 -10.82 -2.30
C GLY A 42 5.79 -12.11 -3.00
N LYS A 43 5.73 -12.14 -4.34
CA LYS A 43 6.22 -13.27 -5.15
C LYS A 43 7.66 -13.63 -4.75
N GLY A 44 7.84 -14.82 -4.17
CA GLY A 44 9.14 -15.30 -3.66
C GLY A 44 9.29 -15.33 -2.14
N SER A 45 8.22 -15.09 -1.37
CA SER A 45 8.23 -15.08 0.12
C SER A 45 9.15 -14.02 0.73
N LEU A 46 9.46 -12.96 -0.03
CA LEU A 46 10.21 -11.81 0.44
C LEU A 46 9.22 -10.68 0.74
N ASP A 47 9.30 -10.15 1.95
CA ASP A 47 8.68 -8.87 2.30
C ASP A 47 9.35 -7.75 1.48
N ARG A 48 8.52 -6.83 0.98
CA ARG A 48 9.01 -5.61 0.37
C ARG A 48 8.34 -4.40 0.98
N LYS A 49 9.13 -3.38 1.25
CA LYS A 49 8.66 -2.07 1.70
C LYS A 49 8.54 -1.16 0.49
N VAL A 50 7.38 -0.54 0.33
CA VAL A 50 7.13 0.48 -0.69
C VAL A 50 6.73 1.77 0.00
N GLN A 51 7.37 2.86 -0.40
CA GLN A 51 7.03 4.18 0.11
C GLN A 51 5.74 4.67 -0.56
N ILE A 52 4.83 5.18 0.26
CA ILE A 52 3.66 5.91 -0.19
C ILE A 52 4.13 7.34 -0.49
N ALA A 53 3.73 7.90 -1.63
CA ALA A 53 3.99 9.32 -1.89
C ALA A 53 3.22 10.18 -0.88
N PRO A 54 3.81 11.26 -0.35
CA PRO A 54 3.18 12.07 0.70
C PRO A 54 1.83 12.69 0.31
N ARG A 55 1.55 12.81 -1.00
CA ARG A 55 0.26 13.29 -1.54
C ARG A 55 -0.92 12.33 -1.31
N THR A 56 -0.66 11.08 -0.96
CA THR A 56 -1.67 10.02 -0.84
C THR A 56 -2.27 9.89 0.56
N LEU A 57 -1.74 10.60 1.55
CA LEU A 57 -2.27 10.61 2.92
C LEU A 57 -3.15 11.85 3.23
N GLU A 58 -3.46 12.67 2.23
CA GLU A 58 -4.29 13.88 2.35
C GLU A 58 -5.80 13.62 2.20
#